data_AF-T1AXU1-F1
#
_entry.id   AF-T1AXU1-F1
#
_cell.length_a   1.000
_cell.length_b   1.000
_cell.length_c   1.000
_cell.angle_alpha   90.00
_cell.angle_beta   90.00
_cell.angle_gamma   90.00
#
_symmetry.space_group_name_H-M   'P 1'
#
loop_
_entity.id
_entity.type
_entity.pdbx_description
1 polymer ?
#
loop_
_entity_poly.entity_id
_entity_poly.type
_entity_poly.pdbx_seq_one_letter_code
_entity_poly.pdbx_strand_id
1 'polypeptide(L)'
;MQTDLDRGDVRILDLVQEHGNLSAAEVAERLGMTPSTCWRRMSRLEHTGVIRKRVALLDREKVGLNVLVFSQVKLAGHGRDALLKFEQAVRRHPEILECYTLMGETDFLLRI
;
A
#
# COMPACT_ATOMS: atom_id res chain seq x y z
N MET A 1 -15.94 -8.16 -5.64
CA MET A 1 -15.92 -9.59 -5.25
C MET A 1 -15.27 -9.67 -3.89
N GLN A 2 -15.94 -10.24 -2.90
CA GLN A 2 -15.37 -10.45 -1.57
C GLN A 2 -14.56 -11.74 -1.62
N THR A 3 -13.23 -11.65 -1.48
CA THR A 3 -12.37 -12.83 -1.34
C THR A 3 -12.60 -13.36 0.07
N ASP A 4 -13.17 -14.56 0.19
CA ASP A 4 -13.33 -15.21 1.50
C ASP A 4 -11.95 -15.63 2.01
N LEU A 5 -11.49 -14.99 3.08
CA LEU A 5 -10.20 -15.23 3.70
C LEU A 5 -10.41 -16.09 4.94
N ASP A 6 -9.77 -17.26 4.98
CA ASP A 6 -9.81 -18.08 6.18
C ASP A 6 -8.72 -17.67 7.19
N ARG A 7 -8.77 -18.24 8.40
CA ARG A 7 -7.79 -17.95 9.46
C ARG A 7 -6.34 -18.24 9.05
N GLY A 8 -6.12 -19.22 8.18
CA GLY A 8 -4.79 -19.55 7.66
C GLY A 8 -4.29 -18.46 6.71
N ASP A 9 -5.16 -17.93 5.87
CA ASP A 9 -4.84 -16.81 4.98
C ASP A 9 -4.50 -15.54 5.77
N VAL A 10 -5.29 -15.21 6.79
CA VAL A 10 -5.03 -14.04 7.67
C VAL A 10 -3.66 -14.16 8.33
N ARG A 11 -3.33 -15.33 8.90
CA ARG A 11 -2.00 -15.56 9.51
C ARG A 11 -0.84 -15.43 8.51
N ILE A 12 -1.05 -15.86 7.26
CA ILE A 12 -0.05 -15.65 6.19
C ILE A 12 0.10 -14.15 5.93
N LEU A 13 -1.01 -13.42 5.77
CA LEU A 13 -1.01 -11.99 5.49
C LEU A 13 -0.31 -11.19 6.60
N ASP A 14 -0.61 -11.45 7.86
CA ASP A 14 0.04 -10.81 8.99
C ASP A 14 1.57 -10.96 8.91
N LEU A 15 2.04 -12.19 8.67
CA LEU A 15 3.46 -12.50 8.62
C LEU A 15 4.18 -11.87 7.41
N VAL A 16 3.57 -11.89 6.23
CA VAL A 16 4.19 -11.34 5.01
C VAL A 16 4.09 -9.81 4.94
N GLN A 17 3.17 -9.18 5.67
CA GLN A 17 3.13 -7.73 5.80
C GLN A 17 4.29 -7.21 6.66
N GLU A 18 4.67 -7.96 7.70
CA GLU A 18 5.84 -7.64 8.53
C GLU A 18 7.16 -8.03 7.84
N HIS A 19 7.18 -9.19 7.17
CA HIS A 19 8.36 -9.74 6.51
C HIS A 19 8.08 -10.09 5.04
N GLY A 20 8.10 -9.07 4.18
CA GLY A 20 7.74 -9.21 2.77
C GLY A 20 8.66 -10.10 1.93
N ASN A 21 9.86 -10.44 2.40
CA ASN A 21 10.85 -11.23 1.68
C ASN A 21 10.82 -12.74 1.99
N LEU A 22 9.95 -13.20 2.88
CA LEU A 22 9.88 -14.63 3.23
C LEU A 22 9.37 -15.47 2.06
N SER A 23 10.04 -16.60 1.84
CA SER A 23 9.60 -17.66 0.95
C SER A 23 8.40 -18.42 1.54
N ALA A 24 7.64 -19.09 0.68
CA ALA A 24 6.55 -19.95 1.13
C ALA A 24 7.01 -21.08 2.08
N ALA A 25 8.26 -21.52 1.98
CA ALA A 25 8.82 -22.52 2.88
C ALA A 25 9.04 -21.93 4.29
N GLU A 26 9.62 -20.74 4.39
CA GLU A 26 9.85 -20.06 5.68
C GLU A 26 8.53 -19.66 6.35
N VAL A 27 7.55 -19.18 5.57
CA VAL A 27 6.20 -18.91 6.08
C VAL A 27 5.54 -20.19 6.60
N ALA A 28 5.67 -21.30 5.86
CA ALA A 28 5.11 -22.58 6.26
C ALA A 28 5.69 -23.10 7.59
N GLU A 29 7.02 -23.01 7.74
CA GLU A 29 7.73 -23.38 8.97
C GLU A 29 7.22 -22.57 10.16
N ARG A 30 7.16 -21.23 10.04
CA ARG A 30 6.71 -20.33 11.10
C ARG A 30 5.25 -20.55 11.50
N LEU A 31 4.39 -20.95 10.55
CA LEU A 31 2.96 -21.08 10.78
C LEU A 31 2.50 -22.52 11.08
N GLY A 32 3.40 -23.51 11.03
CA GLY A 32 3.08 -24.93 11.22
C GLY A 32 2.28 -25.52 10.06
N MET A 33 2.54 -25.06 8.84
CA MET A 33 1.89 -25.53 7.61
C MET A 33 2.85 -26.37 6.76
N THR A 34 2.32 -27.14 5.81
CA THR A 34 3.17 -27.74 4.77
C THR A 34 3.58 -26.69 3.73
N PRO A 35 4.81 -26.75 3.18
CA PRO A 35 5.25 -25.80 2.14
C PRO A 35 4.32 -25.74 0.93
N SER A 36 3.77 -26.88 0.49
CA SER A 36 2.83 -26.95 -0.64
C SER A 36 1.51 -26.21 -0.36
N THR A 37 0.99 -26.31 0.86
CA THR A 37 -0.23 -25.61 1.27
C THR A 37 -0.01 -24.11 1.35
N CYS A 38 1.11 -23.68 1.94
CA CYS A 38 1.46 -22.27 2.06
C CYS A 38 1.67 -21.64 0.68
N TRP A 39 2.40 -22.31 -0.22
CA TRP A 39 2.63 -21.83 -1.58
C TRP A 39 1.32 -21.61 -2.34
N ARG A 40 0.40 -22.59 -2.30
CA ARG A 40 -0.91 -22.47 -2.97
C ARG A 40 -1.72 -21.29 -2.43
N ARG A 41 -1.70 -21.06 -1.12
CA ARG A 41 -2.41 -19.95 -0.47
C ARG A 41 -1.80 -18.60 -0.86
N MET A 42 -0.49 -18.43 -0.74
CA MET A 42 0.22 -17.21 -1.12
C MET A 42 0.02 -16.89 -2.61
N SER A 43 0.19 -17.89 -3.48
CA SER A 43 -0.05 -17.75 -4.92
C SER A 43 -1.49 -17.30 -5.18
N ARG A 44 -2.49 -17.91 -4.54
CA ARG A 44 -3.88 -17.46 -4.66
C ARG A 44 -4.06 -16.01 -4.19
N LEU A 45 -3.52 -15.63 -3.03
CA LEU A 45 -3.65 -14.28 -2.48
C LEU A 45 -3.03 -13.21 -3.40
N GLU A 46 -1.96 -13.55 -4.11
CA GLU A 46 -1.36 -12.69 -5.15
C GLU A 46 -2.24 -12.63 -6.40
N HIS A 47 -2.67 -13.77 -6.93
CA HIS A 47 -3.50 -13.83 -8.14
C HIS A 47 -4.87 -13.16 -7.95
N THR A 48 -5.46 -13.21 -6.75
CA THR A 48 -6.72 -12.53 -6.44
C THR A 48 -6.52 -11.05 -6.08
N GLY A 49 -5.28 -10.54 -6.10
CA GLY A 49 -4.97 -9.14 -5.83
C GLY A 49 -5.08 -8.73 -4.35
N VAL A 50 -5.20 -9.69 -3.42
CA VAL A 50 -5.17 -9.41 -1.98
C VAL A 50 -3.76 -8.95 -1.61
N ILE A 51 -2.73 -9.67 -2.08
CA ILE A 51 -1.35 -9.20 -2.06
C ILE A 51 -1.11 -8.43 -3.36
N ARG A 52 -1.17 -7.10 -3.30
CA ARG A 52 -1.04 -6.24 -4.48
C ARG A 52 0.40 -6.11 -4.99
N LYS A 53 1.37 -6.06 -4.08
CA LYS A 53 2.80 -5.91 -4.40
C LYS A 53 3.67 -6.27 -3.19
N ARG A 54 4.93 -6.61 -3.46
CA ARG A 54 6.02 -6.66 -2.47
C ARG A 54 7.05 -5.60 -2.82
N VAL A 55 7.49 -4.84 -1.82
CA VAL A 55 8.39 -3.71 -2.02
C VAL A 55 9.48 -3.71 -0.96
N ALA A 56 10.65 -3.18 -1.32
CA ALA A 56 11.65 -2.78 -0.33
C ALA A 56 11.24 -1.42 0.27
N LEU A 57 11.29 -1.31 1.60
CA LEU A 57 11.13 -0.04 2.29
C LEU A 57 12.51 0.56 2.53
N LEU A 58 12.75 1.74 1.97
CA LEU A 58 14.03 2.42 2.07
C LEU A 58 14.04 3.38 3.25
N ASP A 59 15.19 3.48 3.89
CA ASP A 59 15.48 4.51 4.87
C ASP A 59 15.65 5.86 4.15
N ARG A 60 14.72 6.79 4.39
CA ARG A 60 14.67 8.07 3.67
C ARG A 60 15.90 8.95 3.91
N GLU A 61 16.45 8.95 5.12
CA GLU A 61 17.59 9.81 5.47
C GLU A 61 18.86 9.32 4.76
N LYS A 62 19.04 8.00 4.71
CA LYS A 62 20.20 7.38 4.03
C LYS A 62 20.20 7.57 2.51
N VAL A 63 19.04 7.84 1.91
CA VAL A 63 18.93 8.15 0.48
C VAL A 63 18.83 9.67 0.21
N GLY A 64 19.09 10.51 1.22
CA GLY A 64 19.13 11.97 1.08
C GLY A 64 17.77 12.67 1.10
N LEU A 65 16.69 11.95 1.45
CA LEU A 65 15.33 12.47 1.55
C LEU A 65 15.01 12.90 3.00
N ASN A 66 15.74 13.92 3.46
CA ASN A 66 15.75 14.36 4.87
C ASN A 66 14.54 15.19 5.29
N VAL A 67 13.69 15.59 4.34
CA VAL A 67 12.50 16.40 4.62
C VAL A 67 11.26 15.58 4.30
N LEU A 68 10.29 15.62 5.21
CA LEU A 68 8.94 15.10 5.01
C LEU A 68 7.97 16.25 5.23
N VAL A 69 7.10 16.51 4.25
CA VAL A 69 6.11 17.58 4.32
C VAL A 69 4.71 17.01 4.27
N PHE A 70 3.84 17.52 5.14
CA PHE A 70 2.40 17.36 5.04
C PHE A 70 1.79 18.68 4.57
N SER A 71 1.23 18.69 3.36
CA SER A 71 0.63 19.89 2.76
C SER A 71 -0.87 19.76 2.69
N GLN A 72 -1.57 20.75 3.24
CA GLN A 72 -3.02 20.90 3.10
C GLN A 72 -3.33 21.76 1.88
N VAL A 73 -4.21 21.28 0.99
CA VAL A 73 -4.57 21.98 -0.24
C VAL A 73 -6.07 22.23 -0.27
N LYS A 74 -6.43 23.49 -0.51
CA LYS A 74 -7.80 23.94 -0.76
C LYS A 74 -7.91 24.43 -2.21
N LEU A 75 -8.84 23.87 -2.97
CA LEU A 75 -9.06 24.25 -4.35
C LEU A 75 -9.84 25.57 -4.41
N ALA A 76 -9.35 26.52 -5.21
CA ALA A 76 -10.04 27.80 -5.41
C ALA A 76 -11.31 27.67 -6.27
N GLY A 77 -11.35 26.67 -7.16
CA GLY A 77 -12.47 26.41 -8.05
C GLY A 77 -13.31 25.24 -7.57
N HIS A 78 -14.63 25.39 -7.63
CA HIS A 78 -15.58 24.32 -7.32
C HIS A 78 -15.95 23.58 -8.60
N GLY A 79 -15.96 22.24 -8.56
CA GLY A 79 -16.46 21.40 -9.65
C GLY A 79 -15.51 20.28 -10.09
N ARG A 80 -16.06 19.35 -10.88
CA ARG A 80 -15.39 18.11 -11.30
C ARG A 80 -14.10 18.33 -12.10
N ASP A 81 -14.05 19.38 -12.91
CA ASP A 81 -12.89 19.68 -13.75
C ASP A 81 -11.67 20.16 -12.94
N ALA A 82 -11.89 20.98 -11.91
CA ALA A 82 -10.81 21.44 -11.02
C ALA A 82 -10.20 20.25 -10.26
N LEU A 83 -11.06 19.35 -9.78
CA LEU A 83 -10.67 18.11 -9.11
C LEU A 83 -9.82 17.21 -10.03
N LEU A 84 -10.30 16.94 -11.26
CA LEU A 84 -9.59 16.10 -12.22
C LEU A 84 -8.23 16.68 -12.60
N LYS A 85 -8.14 17.99 -12.81
CA LYS A 85 -6.86 18.67 -13.10
C LYS A 85 -5.88 18.55 -11.93
N PHE A 86 -6.37 18.70 -10.70
CA PHE A 86 -5.54 18.55 -9.50
C PHE A 86 -5.03 17.11 -9.35
N GLU A 87 -5.90 16.10 -9.45
CA GLU A 87 -5.47 14.69 -9.37
C GLU A 87 -4.44 14.33 -10.44
N GLN A 88 -4.62 14.82 -11.67
CA GLN A 88 -3.65 14.61 -12.75
C GLN A 88 -2.32 15.30 -12.48
N ALA A 89 -2.34 16.50 -11.90
CA ALA A 89 -1.13 17.21 -11.50
C ALA A 89 -0.38 16.41 -10.42
N VAL A 90 -1.08 15.99 -9.36
CA VAL A 90 -0.51 15.20 -8.25
C VAL A 90 0.18 13.93 -8.77
N ARG A 91 -0.46 13.18 -9.68
CA ARG A 91 0.12 11.94 -10.23
C ARG A 91 1.38 12.13 -11.07
N ARG A 92 1.67 13.35 -11.55
CA ARG A 92 2.89 13.66 -12.32
C ARG A 92 4.09 13.98 -11.44
N HIS A 93 3.88 14.14 -10.14
CA HIS A 93 4.91 14.49 -9.16
C HIS A 93 5.25 13.26 -8.30
N PRO A 94 6.33 12.52 -8.62
CA PRO A 94 6.69 11.30 -7.90
C PRO A 94 7.11 11.56 -6.45
N GLU A 95 7.39 12.81 -6.10
CA GLU A 95 7.69 13.23 -4.73
C GLU A 95 6.45 13.16 -3.83
N ILE A 96 5.24 13.20 -4.40
CA ILE A 96 3.99 13.05 -3.65
C ILE A 96 3.74 11.56 -3.44
N LEU A 97 4.04 11.09 -2.22
CA LEU A 97 3.93 9.69 -1.84
C LEU A 97 2.49 9.27 -1.58
N GLU A 98 1.69 10.16 -0.98
CA GLU A 98 0.27 9.92 -0.68
C GLU A 98 -0.55 11.20 -0.89
N CYS A 99 -1.80 11.02 -1.31
CA CYS A 99 -2.78 12.09 -1.50
C CYS A 99 -4.14 11.59 -1.01
N TYR A 100 -4.65 12.24 0.03
CA TYR A 100 -5.94 11.92 0.63
C TYR A 100 -6.93 13.03 0.35
N THR A 101 -8.16 12.69 0.00
CA THR A 101 -9.28 13.63 0.01
C THR A 101 -9.83 13.73 1.43
N LEU A 102 -9.97 14.95 1.93
CA LEU A 102 -10.51 15.21 3.25
C LEU A 102 -11.92 15.80 3.15
N MET A 103 -12.71 15.56 4.20
CA MET A 103 -13.98 16.26 4.40
C MET A 103 -13.72 17.41 5.37
N GLY A 104 -14.12 18.64 5.03
CA GLY A 104 -13.97 19.80 5.90
C GLY A 104 -13.39 21.02 5.19
N GLU A 105 -12.54 21.78 5.88
CA GLU A 105 -12.04 23.08 5.41
C GLU A 105 -11.00 22.99 4.29
N THR A 106 -10.36 21.82 4.18
CA THR A 106 -9.31 21.48 3.22
C THR A 106 -9.80 20.32 2.36
N ASP A 107 -9.52 20.37 1.06
CA ASP A 107 -9.96 19.33 0.13
C ASP A 107 -8.97 18.15 0.09
N PHE A 108 -7.66 18.41 0.23
CA PHE A 108 -6.62 17.38 0.15
C PHE A 108 -5.53 17.50 1.22
N LEU A 109 -5.01 16.36 1.63
CA LEU A 109 -3.76 16.22 2.38
C LEU A 109 -2.75 15.45 1.55
N LEU A 110 -1.61 16.08 1.29
CA LEU A 110 -0.48 15.48 0.57
C LEU A 110 0.62 15.10 1.56
N ARG A 111 1.21 13.93 1.38
CA ARG A 111 2.46 13.53 2.03
C ARG A 111 3.57 13.50 0.99
N ILE A 112 4.58 14.35 1.18
CA ILE A 112 5.70 14.59 0.27
C ILE A 112 6.98 14.20 0.99
#